data_AF-A0A438H8U3-F1
#
_entry.id   AF-A0A438H8U3-F1
#
_cell.length_a   1.000
_cell.length_b   1.000
_cell.length_c   1.000
_cell.angle_alpha   90.00
_cell.angle_beta   90.00
_cell.angle_gamma   90.00
#
_symmetry.space_group_name_H-M   'P 1'
#
loop_
_entity.id
_entity.type
_entity.pdbx_description
1 polymer ?
#
loop_
_entity_poly.entity_id
_entity_poly.type
_entity_poly.pdbx_seq_one_letter_code
_entity_poly.pdbx_strand_id
1 'polypeptide(L)'
;MSLFVKNSKCMHSEFEMSMMGELNFFLGLQIKQLKEGTFINQAKYIRDLLKRFNMEEAKTMKTPMSSSIKLDMDEKGKSVNSTMYRGMIGSLLYLTASRPDIMYSVCLCARFQSCPKESHLSVCKTNS
;
A
#
# COMPACT_ATOMS: atom_id res chain seq x y z
N MET A 1 22.03 9.97 8.71
CA MET A 1 22.81 8.86 9.28
C MET A 1 23.63 9.21 10.53
N SER A 2 24.17 10.43 10.69
CA SER A 2 25.04 10.75 11.85
C SER A 2 24.32 10.79 13.21
N LEU A 3 23.02 11.11 13.26
CA LEU A 3 22.24 11.17 14.50
C LEU A 3 21.94 9.78 15.09
N PHE A 4 21.64 8.80 14.24
CA PHE A 4 21.30 7.43 14.65
C PHE A 4 22.52 6.70 15.23
N VAL A 5 23.69 6.88 14.61
CA VAL A 5 24.96 6.35 15.12
C VAL A 5 25.36 7.04 16.44
N LYS A 6 25.11 8.34 16.58
CA LYS A 6 25.37 9.07 17.83
C LYS A 6 24.52 8.55 18.99
N ASN A 7 23.24 8.28 18.76
CA ASN A 7 22.31 7.83 19.80
C ASN A 7 22.39 6.31 20.06
N SER A 8 22.89 5.53 19.10
CA SER A 8 23.07 4.07 19.22
C SER A 8 23.89 3.68 20.46
N LYS A 9 24.92 4.45 20.83
CA LYS A 9 25.76 4.17 22.01
C LYS A 9 25.01 4.26 23.33
N CYS A 10 24.14 5.26 23.47
CA CYS A 10 23.30 5.45 24.66
C CYS A 10 22.20 4.38 24.73
N MET A 11 21.65 3.98 23.58
CA MET A 11 20.64 2.93 23.56
C MET A 11 21.20 1.53 23.80
N HIS A 12 22.45 1.25 23.39
CA HIS A 12 23.10 -0.04 23.64
C HIS A 12 23.51 -0.23 25.12
N SER A 13 23.69 0.85 25.90
CA SER A 13 23.98 0.70 27.34
C SER A 13 22.75 0.29 28.14
N GLU A 14 21.56 0.70 27.69
CA GLU A 14 20.29 0.42 28.38
C GLU A 14 19.54 -0.79 27.80
N PHE A 15 19.75 -1.09 26.50
CA PHE A 15 19.02 -2.12 25.78
C PHE A 15 19.97 -3.00 24.96
N GLU A 16 19.68 -4.30 24.94
CA GLU A 16 20.40 -5.25 24.10
C GLU A 16 20.06 -4.98 22.63
N MET A 17 20.98 -4.37 21.88
CA MET A 17 20.78 -3.97 20.49
C MET A 17 21.89 -4.48 19.58
N SER A 18 21.52 -5.02 18.43
CA SER A 18 22.44 -5.37 17.34
C SER A 18 22.33 -4.40 16.17
N MET A 19 23.46 -3.94 15.62
CA MET A 19 23.48 -3.12 14.40
C MET A 19 23.33 -4.01 13.15
N MET A 20 22.14 -4.03 12.54
CA MET A 20 21.84 -4.84 11.34
C MET A 20 22.38 -4.28 10.00
N GLY A 21 23.39 -3.41 10.04
CA GLY A 21 23.95 -2.80 8.82
C GLY A 21 22.99 -1.83 8.12
N GLU A 22 23.24 -1.55 6.84
CA GLU A 22 22.40 -0.65 6.05
C GLU A 22 21.04 -1.29 5.71
N LEU A 23 19.96 -0.58 6.02
CA LEU A 23 18.61 -1.00 5.72
C LEU A 23 18.36 -0.98 4.21
N ASN A 24 18.34 -2.16 3.60
CA ASN A 24 18.11 -2.34 2.16
C ASN A 24 16.66 -2.68 1.81
N PHE A 25 15.95 -3.34 2.74
CA PHE A 25 14.53 -3.69 2.59
C PHE A 25 13.80 -3.57 3.92
N PHE A 26 12.61 -2.97 3.91
CA PHE A 26 11.74 -2.88 5.07
C PHE A 26 10.28 -2.87 4.64
N LEU A 27 9.46 -3.80 5.16
CA LEU A 27 8.02 -3.89 4.87
C LEU A 27 7.66 -3.84 3.36
N GLY A 28 8.52 -4.38 2.49
CA GLY A 28 8.31 -4.36 1.03
C GLY A 28 8.77 -3.07 0.33
N LEU A 29 9.31 -2.11 1.07
CA LEU A 29 10.07 -0.98 0.54
C LEU A 29 11.53 -1.39 0.36
N GLN A 30 12.03 -1.25 -0.86
CA GLN A 30 13.45 -1.28 -1.14
C GLN A 30 14.04 0.10 -0.87
N ILE A 31 15.09 0.14 -0.06
CA ILE A 31 15.73 1.37 0.37
C ILE A 31 17.15 1.37 -0.17
N LYS A 32 17.54 2.46 -0.83
CA LYS A 32 18.91 2.72 -1.28
C LYS A 32 19.38 4.02 -0.68
N GLN A 33 20.33 3.95 0.24
CA GLN A 33 20.96 5.13 0.82
C GLN A 33 22.18 5.48 -0.03
N LEU A 34 22.17 6.69 -0.61
CA LEU A 34 23.28 7.27 -1.37
C LEU A 34 23.78 8.52 -0.62
N LYS A 35 24.94 9.06 -1.03
CA LYS A 35 25.49 10.27 -0.39
C LYS A 35 24.56 11.47 -0.56
N GLU A 36 23.82 11.49 -1.67
CA GLU A 36 22.92 12.57 -2.09
C GLU A 36 21.52 12.46 -1.46
N GLY A 37 21.18 11.32 -0.86
CA GLY A 37 19.86 11.12 -0.26
C GLY A 37 19.45 9.65 -0.13
N THR A 38 18.22 9.42 0.31
CA THR A 38 17.63 8.08 0.43
C THR A 38 16.56 7.88 -0.64
N PHE A 39 16.71 6.84 -1.45
CA PHE A 39 15.75 6.43 -2.46
C PHE A 39 14.90 5.28 -1.91
N ILE A 40 13.59 5.38 -2.08
CA ILE A 40 12.62 4.37 -1.66
C ILE A 40 11.90 3.86 -2.89
N ASN A 41 11.83 2.54 -3.06
CA ASN A 41 11.15 1.88 -4.18
C ASN A 41 10.22 0.76 -3.67
N GLN A 42 8.95 0.82 -4.03
CA GLN A 42 7.94 -0.16 -3.63
C GLN A 42 7.52 -1.13 -4.76
N ALA A 43 8.20 -1.10 -5.92
CA ALA A 43 7.83 -1.87 -7.11
C ALA A 43 7.75 -3.38 -6.89
N LYS A 44 8.51 -3.95 -5.95
CA LYS A 44 8.38 -5.37 -5.58
C LYS A 44 7.06 -5.64 -4.89
N TYR A 45 6.73 -4.84 -3.87
CA TYR A 45 5.47 -4.98 -3.14
C TYR A 45 4.26 -4.77 -4.05
N ILE A 46 4.31 -3.82 -5.00
CA ILE A 46 3.25 -3.63 -6.00
C ILE A 46 3.04 -4.91 -6.83
N ARG A 47 4.12 -5.53 -7.33
CA ARG A 47 4.02 -6.78 -8.10
C ARG A 47 3.44 -7.93 -7.26
N ASP A 48 3.94 -8.10 -6.03
CA ASP A 48 3.45 -9.12 -5.12
C ASP A 48 1.96 -8.89 -4.77
N LEU A 49 1.54 -7.63 -4.66
CA LEU A 49 0.17 -7.23 -4.42
C LEU A 49 -0.75 -7.59 -5.59
N LEU A 50 -0.36 -7.22 -6.82
CA LEU A 50 -1.12 -7.53 -8.03
C LEU A 50 -1.28 -9.04 -8.20
N LYS A 51 -0.22 -9.82 -7.96
CA LYS A 51 -0.28 -11.28 -7.98
C LYS A 51 -1.23 -11.83 -6.90
N ARG A 52 -1.14 -11.34 -5.66
CA ARG A 52 -1.97 -11.80 -4.53
C ARG A 52 -3.47 -11.67 -4.81
N PHE A 53 -3.87 -10.65 -5.56
CA PHE A 53 -5.28 -10.37 -5.85
C PHE A 53 -5.71 -10.73 -7.28
N ASN A 54 -4.87 -11.46 -8.03
CA ASN A 54 -5.09 -11.86 -9.42
C ASN A 54 -5.36 -10.66 -10.34
N MET A 55 -4.45 -9.68 -10.29
CA MET A 55 -4.52 -8.40 -11.00
C MET A 55 -3.27 -8.17 -11.87
N GLU A 56 -2.51 -9.22 -12.17
CA GLU A 56 -1.30 -9.13 -13.02
C GLU A 56 -1.64 -8.64 -14.44
N GLU A 57 -2.84 -8.96 -14.94
CA GLU A 57 -3.37 -8.53 -16.24
C GLU A 57 -4.23 -7.25 -16.17
N ALA A 58 -4.27 -6.58 -15.01
CA ALA A 58 -5.06 -5.36 -14.86
C ALA A 58 -4.47 -4.25 -15.74
N LYS A 59 -5.33 -3.54 -16.49
CA LYS A 59 -4.89 -2.43 -17.34
C LYS A 59 -4.32 -1.31 -16.49
N THR A 60 -3.08 -0.91 -16.78
CA THR A 60 -2.46 0.29 -16.22
C THR A 60 -3.27 1.53 -16.60
N MET A 61 -3.97 2.11 -15.65
CA MET A 61 -4.67 3.38 -15.81
C MET A 61 -3.77 4.53 -15.36
N LYS A 62 -3.58 5.55 -16.23
CA LYS A 62 -2.82 6.76 -15.88
C LYS A 62 -3.50 7.60 -14.79
N THR A 63 -4.81 7.45 -14.65
CA THR A 63 -5.62 8.20 -13.70
C THR A 63 -6.33 7.19 -12.80
N PRO A 64 -5.97 7.10 -11.52
CA PRO A 64 -6.46 6.04 -10.64
C PRO A 64 -7.92 6.21 -10.21
N MET A 65 -8.60 7.30 -10.59
CA MET A 65 -10.08 7.44 -10.60
C MET A 65 -10.42 8.83 -11.15
N SER A 66 -11.51 8.96 -11.92
CA SER A 66 -12.11 10.27 -12.19
C SER A 66 -12.93 10.71 -10.98
N SER A 67 -12.82 11.98 -10.55
CA SER A 67 -13.60 12.54 -9.43
C SER A 67 -15.12 12.45 -9.63
N SER A 68 -15.58 12.17 -10.85
CA SER A 68 -16.98 12.00 -11.22
C SER A 68 -17.58 10.62 -10.88
N ILE A 69 -16.77 9.63 -10.47
CA ILE A 69 -17.26 8.29 -10.14
C ILE A 69 -18.07 8.35 -8.83
N LYS A 70 -19.37 8.11 -8.93
CA LYS A 70 -20.27 7.92 -7.78
C LYS A 70 -20.40 6.43 -7.50
N LEU A 71 -19.81 5.98 -6.39
CA LEU A 71 -20.08 4.66 -5.82
C LEU A 71 -21.25 4.80 -4.85
N ASP A 72 -22.29 3.99 -5.05
CA ASP A 72 -23.41 3.86 -4.12
C ASP A 72 -23.31 2.53 -3.35
N MET A 73 -24.26 2.25 -2.44
CA MET A 73 -24.22 1.04 -1.61
C MET A 73 -24.49 -0.26 -2.37
N ASP A 74 -25.06 -0.18 -3.58
CA ASP A 74 -25.44 -1.31 -4.43
C ASP A 74 -26.14 -2.43 -3.63
N GLU A 75 -27.26 -2.10 -2.98
CA GLU A 75 -27.96 -2.99 -2.04
C GLU A 75 -28.36 -4.33 -2.69
N LYS A 76 -28.76 -4.28 -3.96
CA LYS A 76 -29.13 -5.44 -4.79
C LYS A 76 -27.92 -6.15 -5.41
N GLY A 77 -26.73 -5.57 -5.31
CA GLY A 77 -25.50 -6.11 -5.84
C GLY A 77 -25.08 -7.39 -5.15
N LYS A 78 -24.31 -8.21 -5.88
CA LYS A 78 -23.75 -9.45 -5.37
C LYS A 78 -22.68 -9.16 -4.32
N SER A 79 -22.84 -9.77 -3.15
CA SER A 79 -21.91 -9.59 -2.03
C SER A 79 -20.55 -10.22 -2.33
N VAL A 80 -19.50 -9.55 -1.87
CA VAL A 80 -18.10 -10.01 -1.97
C VAL A 80 -17.62 -10.46 -0.59
N ASN A 81 -16.66 -11.39 -0.56
CA ASN A 81 -16.03 -11.80 0.69
C ASN A 81 -15.39 -10.58 1.39
N SER A 82 -15.92 -10.19 2.55
CA SER A 82 -15.48 -9.01 3.28
C SER A 82 -14.04 -9.09 3.76
N THR A 83 -13.55 -10.29 4.10
CA THR A 83 -12.18 -10.49 4.58
C THR A 83 -11.17 -10.29 3.45
N MET A 84 -11.47 -10.84 2.26
CA MET A 84 -10.68 -10.59 1.05
C MET A 84 -10.65 -9.10 0.72
N TYR A 85 -11.82 -8.45 0.73
CA TYR A 85 -11.94 -7.03 0.41
C TYR A 85 -11.17 -6.13 1.39
N ARG A 86 -11.33 -6.36 2.70
CA ARG A 86 -10.54 -5.65 3.73
C ARG A 86 -9.04 -5.86 3.58
N GLY A 87 -8.61 -7.08 3.23
CA GLY A 87 -7.21 -7.36 2.93
C GLY A 87 -6.69 -6.54 1.75
N MET A 88 -7.48 -6.42 0.68
CA MET A 88 -7.15 -5.60 -0.49
C MET A 88 -7.05 -4.12 -0.13
N ILE A 89 -8.05 -3.58 0.57
CA ILE A 89 -8.05 -2.18 1.01
C ILE A 89 -6.86 -1.87 1.92
N GLY A 90 -6.55 -2.75 2.88
CA GLY A 90 -5.39 -2.56 3.76
C GLY A 90 -4.06 -2.54 2.99
N SER A 91 -3.90 -3.45 2.02
CA SER A 91 -2.70 -3.47 1.20
C SER A 91 -2.57 -2.26 0.28
N LEU A 92 -3.67 -1.75 -0.25
CA LEU A 92 -3.71 -0.54 -1.07
C LEU A 92 -3.46 0.72 -0.22
N LEU A 93 -4.02 0.80 0.99
CA LEU A 93 -3.73 1.88 1.93
C LEU A 93 -2.24 1.94 2.24
N TYR A 94 -1.57 0.80 2.45
CA TYR A 94 -0.13 0.78 2.63
C TYR A 94 0.63 1.31 1.40
N LEU A 95 0.13 1.06 0.19
CA LEU A 95 0.73 1.56 -1.05
C LEU A 95 0.61 3.09 -1.17
N THR A 96 -0.45 3.70 -0.63
CA THR A 96 -0.64 5.17 -0.69
C THR A 96 0.48 5.97 -0.02
N ALA A 97 1.27 5.35 0.88
CA ALA A 97 2.43 5.98 1.51
C ALA A 97 3.52 6.39 0.50
N SER A 98 3.66 5.66 -0.63
CA SER A 98 4.59 6.01 -1.71
C SER A 98 3.89 6.43 -3.01
N ARG A 99 2.61 6.08 -3.17
CA ARG A 99 1.76 6.40 -4.32
C ARG A 99 0.54 7.20 -3.88
N PRO A 100 0.70 8.50 -3.51
CA PRO A 100 -0.41 9.31 -3.03
C PRO A 100 -1.47 9.57 -4.11
N ASP A 101 -1.14 9.36 -5.38
CA ASP A 101 -2.05 9.53 -6.52
C ASP A 101 -3.29 8.61 -6.44
N ILE A 102 -3.18 7.42 -5.84
CA ILE A 102 -4.31 6.48 -5.70
C ILE A 102 -5.12 6.70 -4.40
N MET A 103 -4.69 7.61 -3.53
CA MET A 103 -5.23 7.78 -2.17
C MET A 103 -6.74 7.99 -2.17
N TYR A 104 -7.23 8.91 -3.00
CA TYR A 104 -8.67 9.22 -3.07
C TYR A 104 -9.50 7.99 -3.42
N SER A 105 -9.08 7.25 -4.45
CA SER A 105 -9.72 6.04 -4.93
C SER A 105 -9.82 4.97 -3.85
N VAL A 106 -8.71 4.73 -3.14
CA VAL A 106 -8.63 3.73 -2.07
C VAL A 106 -9.50 4.12 -0.89
N CYS A 107 -9.46 5.38 -0.47
CA CYS A 107 -10.29 5.90 0.62
C CYS A 107 -11.79 5.84 0.32
N LEU A 108 -12.19 6.07 -0.93
CA LEU A 108 -13.60 5.92 -1.35
C LEU A 108 -14.04 4.46 -1.25
N CYS A 109 -13.26 3.53 -1.79
CA CYS A 109 -13.54 2.09 -1.72
C CYS A 109 -13.59 1.57 -0.27
N ALA A 110 -12.74 2.09 0.61
CA ALA A 110 -12.69 1.69 2.03
C ALA A 110 -14.02 1.92 2.77
N ARG A 111 -14.88 2.85 2.32
CA ARG A 111 -16.19 3.11 2.93
C ARG A 111 -17.13 1.90 2.88
N PHE A 112 -16.93 1.02 1.90
CA PHE A 112 -17.80 -0.14 1.67
C PHE A 112 -17.24 -1.43 2.28
N GLN A 113 -16.18 -1.37 3.09
CA GLN A 113 -15.50 -2.55 3.63
C GLN A 113 -16.35 -3.44 4.55
N SER A 114 -17.42 -2.89 5.13
CA SER A 114 -18.34 -3.62 6.02
C SER A 114 -19.33 -4.48 5.24
N CYS A 115 -19.72 -4.06 4.03
CA CYS A 115 -20.64 -4.77 3.14
C CYS A 115 -20.24 -4.56 1.67
N PRO A 116 -19.12 -5.15 1.23
CA PRO A 116 -18.61 -4.93 -0.12
C PRO A 116 -19.42 -5.71 -1.16
N LYS A 117 -19.47 -5.15 -2.38
CA LYS A 117 -20.24 -5.65 -3.52
C LYS A 117 -19.31 -5.78 -4.74
N GLU A 118 -19.73 -6.52 -5.76
CA GLU A 118 -18.93 -6.71 -6.97
C GLU A 118 -18.64 -5.38 -7.68
N SER A 119 -19.57 -4.41 -7.63
CA SER A 119 -19.36 -3.04 -8.08
C SER A 119 -18.19 -2.35 -7.36
N HIS A 120 -18.16 -2.43 -6.02
CA HIS A 120 -17.06 -1.93 -5.18
C HIS A 120 -15.72 -2.60 -5.49
N LEU A 121 -15.71 -3.92 -5.71
CA LEU A 121 -14.50 -4.69 -6.03
C LEU A 121 -13.95 -4.31 -7.41
N SER A 122 -14.82 -4.15 -8.40
CA SER A 122 -14.44 -3.82 -9.78
C SER A 122 -13.72 -2.47 -9.83
N VAL A 123 -14.23 -1.48 -9.10
CA VAL A 123 -13.58 -0.17 -8.99
C VAL A 123 -12.23 -0.29 -8.28
N CYS A 124 -12.14 -1.03 -7.18
CA CYS A 124 -10.87 -1.27 -6.49
C CYS A 124 -9.79 -1.87 -7.41
N LYS A 125 -10.19 -2.80 -8.29
CA LYS A 125 -9.28 -3.46 -9.24
C LYS A 125 -8.83 -2.61 -10.43
N THR A 126 -9.59 -1.58 -10.78
CA THR A 126 -9.27 -0.73 -11.94
C THR A 126 -8.32 0.42 -11.57
N ASN A 127 -8.06 0.61 -10.26
CA ASN A 127 -7.37 1.78 -9.70
C ASN A 127 -5.99 1.46 -9.10
N SER A 128 -5.51 0.24 -9.28
CA SER A 128 -4.25 -0.33 -8.78
C SER A 128 -3.12 -0.28 -9.81
#